data_AF-A0A7W7CWY7-F1
#
_entry.id   AF-A0A7W7CWY7-F1
#
_cell.length_a   1.000
_cell.length_b   1.000
_cell.length_c   1.000
_cell.angle_alpha   90.00
_cell.angle_beta   90.00
_cell.angle_gamma   90.00
#
_symmetry.space_group_name_H-M   'P 1'
#
loop_
_entity.id
_entity.type
_entity.pdbx_description
1 polymer ?
#
loop_
_entity_poly.entity_id
_entity_poly.type
_entity_poly.pdbx_seq_one_letter_code
_entity_poly.pdbx_strand_id
1 'polypeptide(L)' 'MPSLSQRLRAFLSSPQGQRVIEQGRRQLAKPENQHKLRSLLTKLQGRRR' A
#
# COMPACT_ATOMS: atom_id res chain seq x y z
N MET A 1 19.52 18.09 -6.19
CA MET A 1 18.21 17.50 -6.53
C MET A 1 17.78 16.61 -5.37
N PRO A 2 16.57 16.75 -4.81
CA PRO A 2 16.12 15.85 -3.75
C PRO A 2 16.07 14.41 -4.27
N SER A 3 16.50 13.46 -3.45
CA SER A 3 16.47 12.04 -3.79
C SER A 3 15.02 11.57 -4.00
N LEU A 4 14.85 10.46 -4.73
CA LEU A 4 13.54 9.84 -4.91
C LEU A 4 12.85 9.55 -3.58
N SER A 5 13.61 9.14 -2.55
CA SER A 5 13.11 8.91 -1.20
C SER A 5 12.62 10.18 -0.52
N GLN A 6 13.28 11.32 -0.74
CA GLN A 6 12.87 12.60 -0.17
C GLN A 6 11.59 13.15 -0.85
N ARG A 7 11.44 12.95 -2.16
CA ARG A 7 10.19 13.27 -2.87
C ARG A 7 9.03 12.38 -2.45
N LEU A 8 9.27 11.08 -2.26
CA LEU A 8 8.26 10.15 -1.76
C LEU A 8 7.80 10.54 -0.34
N ARG A 9 8.73 10.88 0.56
CA ARG A 9 8.36 11.39 1.89
C ARG A 9 7.54 12.66 1.79
N ALA A 10 7.99 13.65 1.03
CA ALA A 10 7.25 14.90 0.83
C ALA A 10 5.85 14.66 0.23
N PHE A 11 5.71 13.71 -0.70
CA PHE A 11 4.43 13.31 -1.27
C PHE A 11 3.52 12.63 -0.24
N LEU A 12 4.03 11.68 0.55
CA LEU A 12 3.27 10.99 1.60
C LEU A 12 2.84 11.94 2.73
N SER A 13 3.63 12.97 3.01
CA SER A 13 3.31 14.05 3.94
C SER A 13 2.33 15.09 3.37
N SER A 14 2.09 15.08 2.06
CA SER A 14 1.18 16.03 1.42
C SER A 14 -0.29 15.62 1.60
N PRO A 15 -1.24 16.57 1.51
CA PRO A 15 -2.67 16.26 1.55
C PRO A 15 -3.10 15.26 0.46
N GLN A 16 -2.44 15.29 -0.71
CA GLN A 16 -2.72 14.36 -1.79
C GLN A 16 -2.25 12.94 -1.46
N GLY A 17 -1.07 12.80 -0.85
CA GLY A 17 -0.57 11.51 -0.35
C GLY A 17 -1.46 10.93 0.75
N GLN A 18 -1.92 11.79 1.69
CA GLN A 18 -2.88 11.39 2.71
C GLN A 18 -4.17 10.84 2.10
N ARG A 19 -4.73 11.48 1.06
CA ARG A 19 -5.93 10.97 0.36
C ARG A 19 -5.70 9.61 -0.29
N VAL A 20 -4.55 9.39 -0.93
CA VAL A 20 -4.20 8.10 -1.53
C VAL A 20 -4.09 7.01 -0.45
N ILE A 21 -3.44 7.32 0.68
CA ILE A 21 -3.35 6.41 1.82
C ILE A 21 -4.74 6.11 2.39
N GLU A 22 -5.61 7.11 2.53
CA GLU A 22 -6.97 6.93 3.04
C GLU A 22 -7.83 6.07 2.12
N GLN A 23 -7.78 6.33 0.81
CA GLN A 23 -8.46 5.52 -0.19
C GLN A 23 -7.94 4.08 -0.16
N GLY A 24 -6.63 3.90 -0.05
CA GLY A 24 -6.00 2.61 0.16
C GLY A 24 -6.53 1.93 1.41
N ARG A 25 -6.49 2.58 2.58
CA ARG A 25 -6.99 2.04 3.84
C ARG A 25 -8.46 1.63 3.76
N ARG A 26 -9.31 2.44 3.13
CA ARG A 26 -10.74 2.11 2.94
C ARG A 26 -10.92 0.91 2.03
N GLN A 27 -10.11 0.77 0.98
CA GLN A 27 -10.13 -0.40 0.11
C GLN A 27 -9.61 -1.65 0.84
N LEU A 28 -8.54 -1.53 1.63
CA LEU A 28 -7.98 -2.61 2.44
C LEU A 28 -8.92 -3.04 3.57
N ALA A 29 -9.73 -2.13 4.10
CA ALA A 29 -10.73 -2.43 5.12
C ALA A 29 -11.85 -3.35 4.60
N LYS A 30 -12.07 -3.40 3.27
CA LYS A 30 -13.09 -4.29 2.69
C LYS A 30 -12.70 -5.76 2.89
N PRO A 31 -13.60 -6.61 3.43
CA PRO A 31 -13.29 -8.01 3.72
C PRO A 31 -12.86 -8.78 2.47
N GLU A 32 -13.49 -8.53 1.32
CA GLU A 32 -13.13 -9.14 0.03
C GLU A 32 -11.67 -8.88 -0.36
N ASN A 33 -11.19 -7.65 -0.14
CA ASN A 33 -9.81 -7.27 -0.44
C ASN A 33 -8.84 -7.89 0.57
N GLN A 34 -9.23 -8.05 1.83
CA GLN A 34 -8.43 -8.76 2.83
C GLN A 34 -8.22 -10.23 2.45
N HIS A 35 -9.27 -10.92 2.00
CA HIS A 35 -9.15 -12.29 1.51
C HIS A 35 -8.23 -12.39 0.29
N LYS A 36 -8.36 -11.46 -0.65
CA LYS A 36 -7.52 -11.40 -1.85
C LYS A 36 -6.06 -11.13 -1.50
N LEU A 37 -5.79 -10.21 -0.58
CA LEU A 37 -4.44 -9.93 -0.07
C LEU A 37 -3.83 -11.12 0.64
N ARG A 38 -4.60 -11.80 1.49
CA ARG A 38 -4.14 -13.04 2.15
C ARG A 38 -3.79 -14.09 1.11
N SER A 39 -4.64 -14.32 0.11
CA SER A 39 -4.35 -15.27 -0.97
C SER A 39 -3.08 -14.91 -1.75
N LEU A 40 -2.89 -13.62 -2.07
CA LEU A 40 -1.68 -13.13 -2.74
C LEU A 40 -0.42 -13.32 -1.88
N LEU A 41 -0.51 -13.01 -0.58
CA LEU A 41 0.58 -13.20 0.38
C LEU A 41 0.94 -14.68 0.53
N THR A 42 -0.06 -15.56 0.64
CA THR A 42 0.12 -17.01 0.69
C THR A 42 0.80 -17.53 -0.57
N LYS A 43 0.40 -17.07 -1.76
CA LYS A 43 1.06 -17.42 -3.03
C LYS A 43 2.51 -16.94 -3.08
N LEU A 44 2.79 -15.73 -2.58
CA LEU A 44 4.14 -15.18 -2.56
C LEU A 44 5.06 -15.93 -1.57
N GLN A 45 4.55 -16.28 -0.39
CA GLN A 45 5.28 -17.07 0.60
C GLN A 45 5.50 -18.51 0.13
N GLY A 46 4.51 -19.13 -0.52
CA GLY A 46 4.63 -20.48 -1.07
C GLY A 46 5.69 -20.61 -2.17
N ARG A 47 5.99 -19.52 -2.89
CA ARG A 47 7.02 -19.49 -3.94
C ARG A 47 8.46 -19.33 -3.40
N ARG A 48 8.60 -19.02 -2.10
CA ARG A 48 9.90 -18.79 -1.45
C ARG A 48 10.43 -20.03 -0.72
N ARG A 49 9.69 -21.15 -0.77
CA ARG A 49 10.05 -22.42 -0.15
C ARG A 49 10.47 -23.44 -1.19
#